data_AF-A0A2D6D4H8-F1
#
_entry.id   AF-A0A2D6D4H8-F1
#
_cell.length_a   1.000
_cell.length_b   1.000
_cell.length_c   1.000
_cell.angle_alpha   90.00
_cell.angle_beta   90.00
_cell.angle_gamma   90.00
#
_symmetry.space_group_name_H-M   'P 1'
#
loop_
_entity.id
_entity.type
_entity.pdbx_description
1 polymer ?
#
loop_
_entity_poly.entity_id
_entity_poly.type
_entity_poly.pdbx_seq_one_letter_code
_entity_poly.pdbx_strand_id
1 'polypeptide(L)'
;MLAAGLRWAPVTICVALVATSSAKGDPMGKTELRYGFRHDLMAWVERDTGLVAARVRAHVLGRPTPEDTEAIRLWLADELAAQLPNGSFADDVNETAAMIHRLMDYGWAADAPQAHAAGEWLVENVDMQAHGAGLALSVAAALSRTGLGESATVRQILQRYRQASPQELLVGPASVCPWSLTDQFRRLWHCRDAGDMDAPILTMATAFRDGLTEAGTMCFVDTWGLLPVASDPTCPFGREMIERMLPMFLRAQYPDGAWGERTFDVMRALVTHGLLTRLLELPPLPRDWQVVRSVDLPDGDLHGLTWGDGRLWVCDRAAGQALAIHPDDGSVTKAVKLPPGPGVELGWWEGLLAYTQGVPEPAPRDPNSQKLFLIDPETGATRHEFALDWIPRITSATQMHDAQYGDKLWLCDPGEGITYYLDPRTGAHDYGPDVADANIKRVFPADQGVWHAGWNNAMLVKSDENGWRLLDYGDMPFEGPKDYFSHPGPGYCDGLAWDGERLWALDARENRLCVIQKSDSGKMVSESLAARR
;
A
#
# COMPACT_ATOMS: atom_id res chain seq x y z
N MET A 1 -23.83 3.71 -18.66
CA MET A 1 -23.33 4.99 -18.09
C MET A 1 -23.82 5.24 -16.67
N LEU A 2 -25.12 5.14 -16.36
CA LEU A 2 -25.63 5.31 -14.98
C LEU A 2 -25.04 4.31 -13.95
N ALA A 3 -24.84 3.04 -14.31
CA ALA A 3 -24.23 2.04 -13.42
C ALA A 3 -22.73 2.27 -13.15
N ALA A 4 -22.00 2.90 -14.07
CA ALA A 4 -20.61 3.29 -13.85
C ALA A 4 -20.53 4.50 -12.91
N GLY A 5 -21.41 5.50 -13.07
CA GLY A 5 -21.46 6.66 -12.18
C GLY A 5 -21.76 6.30 -10.72
N LEU A 6 -22.57 5.28 -10.46
CA LEU A 6 -22.87 4.80 -9.10
C LEU A 6 -21.70 4.03 -8.46
N ARG A 7 -20.84 3.37 -9.23
CA ARG A 7 -19.63 2.71 -8.72
C ARG A 7 -18.55 3.69 -8.25
N TRP A 8 -18.55 4.92 -8.78
CA TRP A 8 -17.50 5.91 -8.51
C TRP A 8 -17.92 7.03 -7.54
N ALA A 9 -19.19 7.08 -7.17
CA ALA A 9 -19.67 7.98 -6.12
C ALA A 9 -18.89 7.82 -4.80
N PRO A 10 -18.51 6.61 -4.35
CA PRO A 10 -17.71 6.42 -3.13
C PRO A 10 -16.34 7.06 -3.26
N VAL A 11 -15.51 6.74 -4.27
CA VAL A 11 -14.16 7.34 -4.45
C VAL A 11 -14.22 8.87 -4.55
N THR A 12 -15.25 9.40 -5.21
CA THR A 12 -15.47 10.86 -5.30
C THR A 12 -15.85 11.46 -3.94
N ILE A 13 -16.65 10.75 -3.15
CA ILE A 13 -16.95 11.07 -1.76
C ILE A 13 -15.70 10.91 -0.88
N CYS A 14 -14.85 9.90 -1.06
CA CYS A 14 -13.61 9.68 -0.31
C CYS A 14 -12.68 10.89 -0.46
N VAL A 15 -12.41 11.30 -1.70
CA VAL A 15 -11.55 12.45 -1.99
C VAL A 15 -12.16 13.74 -1.44
N ALA A 16 -13.46 13.97 -1.63
CA ALA A 16 -14.14 15.17 -1.17
C ALA A 16 -14.29 15.21 0.37
N LEU A 17 -14.48 14.06 1.02
CA LEU A 17 -14.53 13.92 2.46
C LEU A 17 -13.15 14.06 3.06
N VAL A 18 -12.09 13.44 2.53
CA VAL A 18 -10.71 13.65 3.00
C VAL A 18 -10.31 15.13 2.95
N ALA A 19 -10.74 15.85 1.90
CA ALA A 19 -10.52 17.29 1.78
C ALA A 19 -11.36 18.15 2.76
N THR A 20 -12.40 17.60 3.40
CA THR A 20 -13.32 18.35 4.28
C THR A 20 -13.37 17.84 5.73
N SER A 21 -12.95 16.59 5.98
CA SER A 21 -12.94 15.88 7.27
C SER A 21 -11.57 15.80 7.91
N SER A 22 -10.51 16.18 7.19
CA SER A 22 -9.24 16.62 7.80
C SER A 22 -9.53 17.87 8.62
N ALA A 23 -10.05 17.61 9.82
CA ALA A 23 -10.33 18.58 10.84
C ALA A 23 -9.12 19.49 11.00
N LYS A 24 -9.38 20.73 11.42
CA LYS A 24 -8.40 21.75 11.83
C LYS A 24 -7.54 21.32 13.04
N GLY A 25 -6.99 20.11 13.02
CA GLY A 25 -5.90 19.70 13.87
C GLY A 25 -4.69 20.54 13.51
N ASP A 26 -4.00 21.03 14.51
CA ASP A 26 -2.74 21.76 14.37
C ASP A 26 -1.81 20.92 13.47
N PRO A 27 -1.33 21.41 12.31
CA PRO A 27 -0.52 20.64 11.37
C PRO A 27 0.70 20.10 12.10
N MET A 28 0.62 18.83 12.53
CA MET A 28 1.61 18.11 13.34
C MET A 28 2.57 19.06 14.06
N GLY A 29 2.05 19.87 14.98
CA GLY A 29 2.83 20.91 15.66
C GLY A 29 4.07 20.27 16.25
N LYS A 30 5.24 20.51 15.62
CA LYS A 30 6.54 19.90 15.92
C LYS A 30 6.39 18.52 16.54
N THR A 31 6.01 17.51 15.76
CA THR A 31 6.15 16.12 16.23
C THR A 31 7.59 15.96 16.66
N GLU A 32 7.76 15.86 17.97
CA GLU A 32 9.06 15.70 18.59
C GLU A 32 9.50 14.30 18.17
N LEU A 33 10.30 14.22 17.10
CA LEU A 33 10.89 12.95 16.68
C LEU A 33 11.69 12.42 17.86
N ARG A 34 11.15 11.40 18.53
CA ARG A 34 11.78 10.76 19.69
C ARG A 34 12.77 9.67 19.27
N TYR A 35 12.58 9.13 18.07
CA TYR A 35 13.33 7.99 17.56
C TYR A 35 13.80 8.23 16.13
N GLY A 36 14.93 7.61 15.80
CA GLY A 36 15.56 7.58 14.49
C GLY A 36 15.35 6.25 13.79
N PHE A 37 16.29 5.90 12.91
CA PHE A 37 16.29 4.62 12.21
C PHE A 37 16.37 3.45 13.19
N ARG A 38 15.57 2.41 12.94
CA ARG A 38 15.62 1.17 13.72
C ARG A 38 16.91 0.40 13.48
N HIS A 39 17.34 0.37 12.22
CA HIS A 39 18.51 -0.34 11.75
C HIS A 39 19.52 0.66 11.16
N ASP A 40 20.80 0.29 11.18
CA ASP A 40 21.88 1.17 10.73
C ASP A 40 21.88 1.32 9.21
N LEU A 41 21.22 2.39 8.75
CA LEU A 41 21.13 2.79 7.37
C LEU A 41 22.51 3.10 6.76
N MET A 42 23.40 3.75 7.49
CA MET A 42 24.69 4.18 6.93
C MET A 42 25.62 2.98 6.75
N ALA A 43 25.57 2.00 7.65
CA ALA A 43 26.25 0.73 7.45
C ALA A 43 25.74 -0.03 6.22
N TRP A 44 24.44 0.07 5.87
CA TRP A 44 23.95 -0.45 4.58
C TRP A 44 24.53 0.31 3.40
N VAL A 45 24.44 1.65 3.43
CA VAL A 45 24.98 2.53 2.38
C VAL A 45 26.47 2.31 2.14
N GLU A 46 27.25 1.89 3.13
CA GLU A 46 28.68 1.64 2.97
C GLU A 46 29.03 0.24 2.48
N ARG A 47 28.24 -0.78 2.87
CA ARG A 47 28.56 -2.19 2.59
C ARG A 47 27.90 -2.73 1.32
N ASP A 48 26.74 -2.22 0.95
CA ASP A 48 25.97 -2.75 -0.17
C ASP A 48 26.57 -2.28 -1.51
N THR A 49 26.92 -3.23 -2.37
CA THR A 49 27.51 -2.99 -3.70
C THR A 49 26.46 -3.06 -4.83
N GLY A 50 25.19 -3.20 -4.47
CA GLY A 50 24.08 -3.26 -5.41
C GLY A 50 23.79 -1.90 -6.04
N LEU A 51 23.05 -1.93 -7.15
CA LEU A 51 22.75 -0.76 -7.97
C LEU A 51 21.99 0.33 -7.18
N VAL A 52 21.09 -0.05 -6.26
CA VAL A 52 20.36 0.92 -5.43
C VAL A 52 21.32 1.68 -4.51
N ALA A 53 22.26 1.01 -3.86
CA ALA A 53 23.25 1.64 -2.99
C ALA A 53 24.21 2.54 -3.78
N ALA A 54 24.64 2.09 -4.97
CA ALA A 54 25.41 2.90 -5.91
C ALA A 54 24.68 4.21 -6.27
N ARG A 55 23.38 4.15 -6.58
CA ARG A 55 22.57 5.35 -6.86
C ARG A 55 22.46 6.29 -5.67
N VAL A 56 22.28 5.75 -4.46
CA VAL A 56 22.25 6.58 -3.23
C VAL A 56 23.58 7.31 -3.05
N ARG A 57 24.71 6.61 -3.15
CA ARG A 57 26.04 7.23 -3.02
C ARG A 57 26.30 8.27 -4.11
N ALA A 58 25.94 7.96 -5.36
CA ALA A 58 26.18 8.82 -6.52
C ALA A 58 25.27 10.07 -6.55
N HIS A 59 23.96 9.88 -6.48
CA HIS A 59 22.99 10.94 -6.79
C HIS A 59 22.36 11.59 -5.56
N VAL A 60 22.42 10.95 -4.39
CA VAL A 60 21.86 11.52 -3.15
C VAL A 60 22.95 12.08 -2.25
N LEU A 61 24.00 11.30 -2.00
CA LEU A 61 25.07 11.68 -1.07
C LEU A 61 26.25 12.40 -1.75
N GLY A 62 26.31 12.42 -3.09
CA GLY A 62 27.37 13.09 -3.85
C GLY A 62 28.77 12.52 -3.59
N ARG A 63 28.86 11.22 -3.27
CA ARG A 63 30.11 10.51 -2.95
C ARG A 63 30.21 9.13 -3.62
N PRO A 64 30.07 9.04 -4.96
CA PRO A 64 30.20 7.76 -5.66
C PRO A 64 31.61 7.19 -5.53
N THR A 65 31.72 5.87 -5.46
CA THR A 65 32.97 5.16 -5.73
C THR A 65 33.16 4.95 -7.25
N PRO A 66 34.37 4.57 -7.72
CA PRO A 66 34.56 4.15 -9.11
C PRO A 66 33.63 2.99 -9.51
N GLU A 67 33.40 2.04 -8.61
CA GLU A 67 32.51 0.90 -8.82
C GLU A 67 31.05 1.34 -8.95
N ASP A 68 30.61 2.34 -8.19
CA ASP A 68 29.25 2.90 -8.32
C ASP A 68 29.01 3.47 -9.71
N THR A 69 29.97 4.28 -10.17
CA THR A 69 29.92 4.93 -11.48
C THR A 69 29.86 3.88 -12.59
N GLU A 70 30.71 2.85 -12.48
CA GLU A 70 30.75 1.76 -13.46
C GLU A 70 29.48 0.91 -13.42
N ALA A 71 28.94 0.57 -12.25
CA ALA A 71 27.71 -0.19 -12.11
C ALA A 71 26.51 0.53 -12.74
N ILE A 72 26.35 1.83 -12.47
CA ILE A 72 25.29 2.64 -13.07
C ILE A 72 25.48 2.74 -14.59
N ARG A 73 26.71 2.97 -15.05
CA ARG A 73 27.03 3.05 -16.49
C ARG A 73 26.75 1.75 -17.22
N LEU A 74 27.15 0.60 -16.65
CA LEU A 74 26.91 -0.71 -17.24
C LEU A 74 25.42 -1.02 -17.31
N TRP A 75 24.66 -0.73 -16.25
CA TRP A 75 23.21 -0.91 -16.25
C TRP A 75 22.52 -0.02 -17.29
N LEU A 76 22.88 1.26 -17.38
CA LEU A 76 22.36 2.16 -18.42
C LEU A 76 22.70 1.66 -19.82
N ALA A 77 23.92 1.18 -20.05
CA ALA A 77 24.34 0.68 -21.35
C ALA A 77 23.56 -0.58 -21.76
N ASP A 78 23.26 -1.48 -20.82
CA ASP A 78 22.45 -2.68 -21.05
C ASP A 78 21.01 -2.34 -21.43
N GLU A 79 20.36 -1.46 -20.66
CA GLU A 79 18.98 -1.03 -20.94
C GLU A 79 18.90 -0.21 -22.26
N LEU A 80 19.90 0.61 -22.55
CA LEU A 80 19.98 1.36 -23.82
C LEU A 80 20.23 0.46 -25.03
N ALA A 81 20.86 -0.70 -24.86
CA ALA A 81 21.04 -1.68 -25.94
C ALA A 81 19.72 -2.30 -26.41
N ALA A 82 18.65 -2.19 -25.62
CA ALA A 82 17.30 -2.60 -26.00
C ALA A 82 16.57 -1.57 -26.88
N GLN A 83 17.15 -0.39 -27.11
CA GLN A 83 16.54 0.61 -27.99
C GLN A 83 16.49 0.11 -29.44
N LEU A 84 15.30 0.12 -30.03
CA LEU A 84 15.04 -0.30 -31.39
C LEU A 84 15.57 0.73 -32.40
N PRO A 85 15.83 0.34 -33.67
CA PRO A 85 16.34 1.27 -34.70
C PRO A 85 15.45 2.48 -35.00
N ASN A 86 14.16 2.40 -34.67
CA ASN A 86 13.20 3.50 -34.80
C ASN A 86 13.23 4.48 -33.60
N GLY A 87 14.10 4.25 -32.61
CA GLY A 87 14.23 5.07 -31.40
C GLY A 87 13.37 4.61 -30.22
N SER A 88 12.39 3.73 -30.41
CA SER A 88 11.54 3.25 -29.31
C SER A 88 12.23 2.16 -28.48
N PHE A 89 11.66 1.84 -27.32
CA PHE A 89 12.12 0.68 -26.52
C PHE A 89 11.20 -0.54 -26.66
N ALA A 90 10.03 -0.33 -27.27
CA ALA A 90 9.05 -1.35 -27.58
C ALA A 90 8.16 -0.87 -28.75
N ASP A 91 7.34 -1.77 -29.29
CA ASP A 91 6.28 -1.41 -30.25
C ASP A 91 5.05 -0.76 -29.56
N ASP A 92 5.15 -0.49 -28.25
CA ASP A 92 4.12 0.12 -27.43
C ASP A 92 4.58 1.48 -26.84
N VAL A 93 3.69 2.47 -26.90
CA VAL A 93 3.96 3.84 -26.44
C VAL A 93 4.07 3.93 -24.92
N ASN A 94 3.36 3.09 -24.17
CA ASN A 94 3.42 3.08 -22.70
C ASN A 94 4.75 2.48 -22.23
N GLU A 95 5.17 1.36 -22.80
CA GLU A 95 6.44 0.71 -22.49
C GLU A 95 7.63 1.62 -22.83
N THR A 96 7.58 2.30 -23.98
CA THR A 96 8.62 3.27 -24.36
C THR A 96 8.65 4.46 -23.39
N ALA A 97 7.50 5.05 -23.04
CA ALA A 97 7.45 6.14 -22.07
C ALA A 97 7.94 5.70 -20.67
N ALA A 98 7.54 4.51 -20.22
CA ALA A 98 7.98 3.94 -18.94
C ALA A 98 9.49 3.72 -18.90
N MET A 99 10.09 3.24 -20.00
CA MET A 99 11.54 3.07 -20.10
C MET A 99 12.28 4.40 -20.05
N ILE A 100 11.80 5.44 -20.75
CA ILE A 100 12.37 6.79 -20.66
C ILE A 100 12.38 7.29 -19.21
N HIS A 101 11.26 7.14 -18.49
CA HIS A 101 11.18 7.54 -17.08
C HIS A 101 12.21 6.80 -16.22
N ARG A 102 12.30 5.49 -16.41
CA ARG A 102 13.23 4.61 -15.68
C ARG A 102 14.67 5.00 -15.95
N LEU A 103 15.09 5.15 -17.20
CA LEU A 103 16.47 5.52 -17.57
C LEU A 103 16.87 6.89 -16.99
N MET A 104 15.97 7.87 -17.03
CA MET A 104 16.25 9.21 -16.50
C MET A 104 16.34 9.24 -14.97
N ASP A 105 15.61 8.37 -14.27
CA ASP A 105 15.76 8.20 -12.81
C ASP A 105 17.12 7.61 -12.42
N TYR A 106 17.84 7.04 -13.38
CA TYR A 106 19.19 6.49 -13.25
C TYR A 106 20.26 7.42 -13.86
N GLY A 107 19.90 8.66 -14.18
CA GLY A 107 20.84 9.67 -14.66
C GLY A 107 21.07 9.67 -16.17
N TRP A 108 20.19 9.05 -16.96
CA TRP A 108 20.23 9.20 -18.42
C TRP A 108 20.04 10.67 -18.82
N ALA A 109 20.97 11.19 -19.63
CA ALA A 109 21.00 12.58 -20.03
C ALA A 109 19.85 12.89 -20.99
N ALA A 110 19.06 13.92 -20.67
CA ALA A 110 17.90 14.34 -21.45
C ALA A 110 18.26 14.81 -22.88
N ASP A 111 19.49 15.30 -23.07
CA ASP A 111 20.03 15.77 -24.35
C ASP A 111 20.76 14.68 -25.15
N ALA A 112 20.76 13.43 -24.68
CA ALA A 112 21.31 12.31 -25.42
C ALA A 112 20.55 12.12 -26.75
N PRO A 113 21.22 11.87 -27.89
CA PRO A 113 20.55 11.61 -29.17
C PRO A 113 19.52 10.49 -29.10
N GLN A 114 19.80 9.44 -28.31
CA GLN A 114 18.88 8.34 -28.04
C GLN A 114 17.60 8.79 -27.32
N ALA A 115 17.71 9.74 -26.38
CA ALA A 115 16.55 10.28 -25.65
C ALA A 115 15.67 11.12 -26.57
N HIS A 116 16.31 11.93 -27.42
CA HIS A 116 15.62 12.71 -28.43
C HIS A 116 14.88 11.79 -29.43
N ALA A 117 15.55 10.78 -29.98
CA ALA A 117 14.95 9.83 -30.91
C ALA A 117 13.75 9.07 -30.31
N ALA A 118 13.85 8.64 -29.05
CA ALA A 118 12.73 8.02 -28.34
C ALA A 118 11.55 9.01 -28.16
N GLY A 119 11.85 10.27 -27.88
CA GLY A 119 10.88 11.34 -27.79
C GLY A 119 10.18 11.63 -29.13
N GLU A 120 10.94 11.74 -30.23
CA GLU A 120 10.39 11.93 -31.57
C GLU A 120 9.46 10.77 -31.96
N TRP A 121 9.88 9.53 -31.69
CA TRP A 121 9.06 8.35 -31.92
C TRP A 121 7.74 8.41 -31.14
N LEU A 122 7.75 8.84 -29.87
CA LEU A 122 6.53 9.02 -29.09
C LEU A 122 5.59 10.07 -29.70
N VAL A 123 6.13 11.17 -30.23
CA VAL A 123 5.32 12.21 -30.91
C VAL A 123 4.63 11.65 -32.14
N GLU A 124 5.32 10.83 -32.92
CA GLU A 124 4.79 10.24 -34.16
C GLU A 124 3.74 9.15 -33.92
N ASN A 125 3.85 8.41 -32.81
CA ASN A 125 3.05 7.20 -32.58
C ASN A 125 1.95 7.37 -31.53
N VAL A 126 1.90 8.48 -30.80
CA VAL A 126 0.83 8.72 -29.82
C VAL A 126 -0.49 9.12 -30.50
N ASP A 127 -1.43 8.17 -30.55
CA ASP A 127 -2.81 8.45 -30.93
C ASP A 127 -3.62 8.98 -29.73
N MET A 128 -3.86 10.28 -29.72
CA MET A 128 -4.61 10.95 -28.64
C MET A 128 -6.07 10.51 -28.51
N GLN A 129 -6.67 9.89 -29.54
CA GLN A 129 -8.04 9.39 -29.50
C GLN A 129 -8.12 7.92 -29.08
N ALA A 130 -7.14 7.10 -29.49
CA ALA A 130 -7.10 5.68 -29.13
C ALA A 130 -6.61 5.46 -27.70
N HIS A 131 -5.74 6.32 -27.18
CA HIS A 131 -5.13 6.13 -25.86
C HIS A 131 -5.94 6.81 -24.74
N GLY A 132 -6.18 6.07 -23.65
CA GLY A 132 -6.81 6.61 -22.44
C GLY A 132 -6.01 7.76 -21.82
N ALA A 133 -6.67 8.63 -21.04
CA ALA A 133 -6.04 9.87 -20.55
C ALA A 133 -4.77 9.63 -19.70
N GLY A 134 -4.72 8.52 -18.95
CA GLY A 134 -3.55 8.18 -18.14
C GLY A 134 -2.31 7.88 -19.00
N LEU A 135 -2.49 7.16 -20.11
CA LEU A 135 -1.42 6.87 -21.04
C LEU A 135 -0.92 8.13 -21.74
N ALA A 136 -1.85 8.98 -22.21
CA ALA A 136 -1.49 10.27 -22.78
C ALA A 136 -0.62 11.11 -21.83
N LEU A 137 -0.94 11.11 -20.53
CA LEU A 137 -0.14 11.82 -19.53
C LEU A 137 1.25 11.18 -19.32
N SER A 138 1.38 9.84 -19.42
CA SER A 138 2.68 9.15 -19.38
C SER A 138 3.61 9.66 -20.48
N VAL A 139 3.07 9.74 -21.69
CA VAL A 139 3.76 10.22 -22.89
C VAL A 139 4.15 11.68 -22.72
N ALA A 140 3.22 12.55 -22.28
CA ALA A 140 3.54 13.96 -22.04
C ALA A 140 4.69 14.15 -21.04
N ALA A 141 4.70 13.36 -19.96
CA ALA A 141 5.77 13.39 -18.97
C ALA A 141 7.11 12.93 -19.56
N ALA A 142 7.12 11.86 -20.37
CA ALA A 142 8.33 11.39 -21.04
C ALA A 142 8.87 12.45 -22.01
N LEU A 143 7.99 13.03 -22.84
CA LEU A 143 8.34 14.10 -23.77
C LEU A 143 8.88 15.35 -23.06
N SER A 144 8.29 15.71 -21.92
CA SER A 144 8.77 16.84 -21.11
C SER A 144 10.20 16.61 -20.63
N ARG A 145 10.53 15.37 -20.23
CA ARG A 145 11.87 15.03 -19.76
C ARG A 145 12.90 14.82 -20.89
N THR A 146 12.48 14.55 -22.14
CA THR A 146 13.38 14.44 -23.32
C THR A 146 13.58 15.78 -24.04
N GLY A 147 13.18 16.90 -23.44
CA GLY A 147 13.30 18.24 -24.04
C GLY A 147 12.24 18.58 -25.09
N LEU A 148 11.22 17.74 -25.26
CA LEU A 148 10.10 17.92 -26.18
C LEU A 148 8.81 18.39 -25.48
N GLY A 149 8.94 18.99 -24.28
CA GLY A 149 7.83 19.51 -23.48
C GLY A 149 6.98 20.56 -24.20
N GLU A 150 7.57 21.34 -25.10
CA GLU A 150 6.87 22.40 -25.86
C GLU A 150 6.13 21.90 -27.12
N SER A 151 6.15 20.59 -27.37
CA SER A 151 5.46 20.00 -28.52
C SER A 151 3.95 20.29 -28.49
N ALA A 152 3.32 20.35 -29.67
CA ALA A 152 1.87 20.52 -29.77
C ALA A 152 1.12 19.40 -29.05
N THR A 153 1.65 18.18 -29.12
CA THR A 153 1.16 16.98 -28.43
C THR A 153 1.10 17.18 -26.92
N VAL A 154 2.20 17.58 -26.27
CA VAL A 154 2.24 17.84 -24.82
C VAL A 154 1.24 18.94 -24.45
N ARG A 155 1.22 20.05 -25.18
CA ARG A 155 0.28 21.16 -24.90
C ARG A 155 -1.18 20.73 -24.99
N GLN A 156 -1.53 19.89 -25.95
CA GLN A 156 -2.88 19.34 -26.10
C GLN A 156 -3.26 18.43 -24.92
N ILE A 157 -2.34 17.55 -24.49
CA ILE A 157 -2.54 16.66 -23.34
C ILE A 157 -2.75 17.49 -22.06
N LEU A 158 -1.86 18.45 -21.79
CA LEU A 158 -1.91 19.27 -20.57
C LEU A 158 -3.11 20.22 -20.55
N GLN A 159 -3.62 20.66 -21.71
CA GLN A 159 -4.84 21.45 -21.77
C GLN A 159 -6.03 20.74 -21.13
N ARG A 160 -6.17 19.42 -21.33
CA ARG A 160 -7.23 18.63 -20.71
C ARG A 160 -7.12 18.63 -19.18
N TYR A 161 -5.92 18.45 -18.65
CA TYR A 161 -5.69 18.42 -17.20
C TYR A 161 -5.85 19.79 -16.53
N ARG A 162 -5.57 20.89 -17.24
CA ARG A 162 -5.89 22.25 -16.75
C ARG A 162 -7.38 22.49 -16.59
N GLN A 163 -8.17 21.89 -17.46
CA GLN A 163 -9.63 22.05 -17.48
C GLN A 163 -10.35 21.04 -16.58
N ALA A 164 -9.62 20.06 -16.04
CA ALA A 164 -10.17 19.07 -15.13
C ALA A 164 -10.53 19.72 -13.79
N SER A 165 -11.70 19.38 -13.27
CA SER A 165 -12.08 19.69 -11.89
C SER A 165 -11.15 18.99 -10.89
N PRO A 166 -11.03 19.49 -9.65
CA PRO A 166 -10.30 18.80 -8.59
C PRO A 166 -10.72 17.34 -8.43
N GLN A 167 -12.01 17.04 -8.55
CA GLN A 167 -12.54 15.68 -8.48
C GLN A 167 -12.04 14.82 -9.65
N GLU A 168 -12.04 15.33 -10.88
CA GLU A 168 -11.52 14.60 -12.03
C GLU A 168 -10.01 14.35 -11.93
N LEU A 169 -9.25 15.26 -11.30
CA LEU A 169 -7.82 15.06 -11.06
C LEU A 169 -7.54 13.98 -10.02
N LEU A 170 -8.36 13.93 -8.96
CA LEU A 170 -8.13 13.07 -7.79
C LEU A 170 -8.82 11.70 -7.87
N VAL A 171 -9.79 11.54 -8.77
CA VAL A 171 -10.38 10.23 -9.09
C VAL A 171 -9.70 9.66 -10.34
N GLY A 172 -9.38 10.53 -11.31
CA GLY A 172 -8.83 10.12 -12.60
C GLY A 172 -9.83 9.29 -13.43
N PRO A 173 -9.53 9.04 -14.72
CA PRO A 173 -10.33 8.15 -15.57
C PRO A 173 -9.98 6.66 -15.41
N ALA A 174 -9.00 6.31 -14.57
CA ALA A 174 -8.42 4.97 -14.43
C ALA A 174 -8.57 4.41 -12.99
N SER A 175 -9.62 4.82 -12.28
CA SER A 175 -9.85 4.75 -10.83
C SER A 175 -9.97 3.35 -10.18
N VAL A 176 -9.24 2.33 -10.64
CA VAL A 176 -9.27 0.98 -10.01
C VAL A 176 -7.97 0.66 -9.28
N CYS A 177 -6.95 1.52 -9.36
CA CYS A 177 -5.59 1.14 -8.99
C CYS A 177 -4.95 2.17 -8.04
N PRO A 178 -4.45 1.73 -6.88
CA PRO A 178 -3.92 2.62 -5.83
C PRO A 178 -2.67 3.39 -6.28
N TRP A 179 -1.92 2.84 -7.24
CA TRP A 179 -0.74 3.46 -7.83
C TRP A 179 -1.09 4.56 -8.82
N SER A 180 -2.29 4.55 -9.41
CA SER A 180 -2.64 5.46 -10.51
C SER A 180 -2.66 6.93 -10.07
N LEU A 181 -3.10 7.24 -8.86
CA LEU A 181 -3.14 8.62 -8.37
C LEU A 181 -1.74 9.20 -8.12
N THR A 182 -0.87 8.41 -7.50
CA THR A 182 0.53 8.83 -7.27
C THR A 182 1.32 8.92 -8.57
N ASP A 183 1.08 8.00 -9.50
CA ASP A 183 1.70 8.01 -10.83
C ASP A 183 1.19 9.18 -11.67
N GLN A 184 -0.11 9.51 -11.62
CA GLN A 184 -0.67 10.71 -12.24
C GLN A 184 -0.04 11.98 -11.66
N PHE A 185 0.08 12.07 -10.34
CA PHE A 185 0.73 13.21 -9.69
C PHE A 185 2.18 13.36 -10.14
N ARG A 186 2.92 12.25 -10.16
CA ARG A 186 4.30 12.21 -10.65
C ARG A 186 4.43 12.66 -12.10
N ARG A 187 3.54 12.22 -12.98
CA ARG A 187 3.58 12.62 -14.39
C ARG A 187 3.23 14.10 -14.57
N LEU A 188 2.24 14.62 -13.84
CA LEU A 188 1.95 16.06 -13.83
C LEU A 188 3.14 16.87 -13.31
N TRP A 189 3.81 16.38 -12.26
CA TRP A 189 5.02 17.00 -11.74
C TRP A 189 6.14 17.08 -12.78
N HIS A 190 6.35 16.04 -13.58
CA HIS A 190 7.32 16.05 -14.68
C HIS A 190 6.95 17.00 -15.82
N CYS A 191 5.68 17.35 -15.96
CA CYS A 191 5.17 18.30 -16.94
C CYS A 191 5.12 19.75 -16.43
N ARG A 192 5.59 20.03 -15.20
CA ARG A 192 5.41 21.34 -14.55
C ARG A 192 6.01 22.52 -15.32
N ASP A 193 7.08 22.28 -16.08
CA ASP A 193 7.75 23.31 -16.88
C ASP A 193 7.21 23.40 -18.32
N ALA A 194 6.42 22.41 -18.78
CA ALA A 194 5.89 22.31 -20.14
C ALA A 194 4.51 23.00 -20.32
N GLY A 195 3.97 23.58 -19.26
CA GLY A 195 2.69 24.28 -19.28
C GLY A 195 2.28 24.78 -17.89
N ASP A 196 1.20 25.55 -17.84
CA ASP A 196 0.61 26.09 -16.59
C ASP A 196 -0.03 24.96 -15.77
N MET A 197 0.79 24.19 -15.05
CA MET A 197 0.40 23.03 -14.24
C MET A 197 0.34 23.32 -12.74
N ASP A 198 0.63 24.55 -12.31
CA ASP A 198 0.71 24.92 -10.90
C ASP A 198 -0.58 24.61 -10.15
N ALA A 199 -1.74 24.96 -10.71
CA ALA A 199 -3.04 24.75 -10.07
C ALA A 199 -3.40 23.24 -9.91
N PRO A 200 -3.32 22.40 -10.96
CA PRO A 200 -3.49 20.95 -10.81
C PRO A 200 -2.52 20.31 -9.82
N ILE A 201 -1.23 20.66 -9.90
CA ILE A 201 -0.19 20.14 -9.00
C ILE A 201 -0.48 20.53 -7.55
N LEU A 202 -0.80 21.80 -7.30
CA LEU A 202 -1.12 22.29 -5.97
C LEU A 202 -2.37 21.62 -5.41
N THR A 203 -3.38 21.38 -6.25
CA THR A 203 -4.61 20.67 -5.87
C THR A 203 -4.30 19.25 -5.40
N MET A 204 -3.50 18.50 -6.17
CA MET A 204 -3.11 17.14 -5.81
C MET A 204 -2.19 17.10 -4.58
N ALA A 205 -1.18 17.97 -4.52
CA ALA A 205 -0.27 18.05 -3.38
C ALA A 205 -1.02 18.40 -2.06
N THR A 206 -2.01 19.30 -2.14
CA THR A 206 -2.90 19.62 -1.02
C THR A 206 -3.68 18.38 -0.57
N ALA A 207 -4.31 17.66 -1.50
CA ALA A 207 -5.07 16.46 -1.19
C ALA A 207 -4.21 15.35 -0.57
N PHE A 208 -2.99 15.13 -1.07
CA PHE A 208 -2.07 14.15 -0.48
C PHE A 208 -1.60 14.57 0.91
N ARG A 209 -1.20 15.83 1.11
CA ARG A 209 -0.83 16.35 2.43
C ARG A 209 -1.96 16.16 3.45
N ASP A 210 -3.19 16.50 3.05
CA ASP A 210 -4.36 16.46 3.94
C ASP A 210 -4.87 15.02 4.16
N GLY A 211 -4.65 14.13 3.19
CA GLY A 211 -5.02 12.71 3.27
C GLY A 211 -4.03 11.82 4.01
N LEU A 212 -2.79 12.26 4.21
CA LEU A 212 -1.82 11.52 5.02
C LEU A 212 -2.23 11.52 6.49
N THR A 213 -2.45 10.31 7.02
CA THR A 213 -2.76 10.05 8.43
C THR A 213 -1.53 10.21 9.32
N GLU A 214 -1.72 10.17 10.64
CA GLU A 214 -0.58 10.16 11.58
C GLU A 214 0.28 8.89 11.51
N ALA A 215 -0.20 7.83 10.87
CA ALA A 215 0.60 6.63 10.56
C ALA A 215 1.52 6.85 9.34
N GLY A 216 1.35 7.97 8.62
CA GLY A 216 2.08 8.25 7.39
C GLY A 216 1.56 7.49 6.18
N THR A 217 0.30 7.07 6.23
CA THR A 217 -0.41 6.33 5.18
C THR A 217 -1.61 7.14 4.70
N MET A 218 -2.18 6.77 3.54
CA MET A 218 -3.38 7.42 3.00
C MET A 218 -4.31 6.38 2.40
N CYS A 219 -5.60 6.44 2.73
CA CYS A 219 -6.59 5.49 2.18
C CYS A 219 -6.51 5.42 0.64
N PHE A 220 -6.59 4.21 0.10
CA PHE A 220 -6.53 3.89 -1.34
C PHE A 220 -5.25 4.28 -2.09
N VAL A 221 -4.33 5.07 -1.53
CA VAL A 221 -3.17 5.60 -2.26
C VAL A 221 -1.89 4.86 -1.90
N ASP A 222 -1.13 4.39 -2.88
CA ASP A 222 0.23 3.90 -2.62
C ASP A 222 1.12 5.06 -2.14
N THR A 223 1.29 5.15 -0.83
CA THR A 223 1.97 6.27 -0.19
C THR A 223 3.44 6.34 -0.61
N TRP A 224 4.07 5.21 -0.93
CA TRP A 224 5.43 5.16 -1.48
C TRP A 224 5.56 5.85 -2.83
N GLY A 225 4.51 5.80 -3.65
CA GLY A 225 4.44 6.47 -4.95
C GLY A 225 4.51 8.00 -4.86
N LEU A 226 4.31 8.60 -3.67
CA LEU A 226 4.47 10.03 -3.45
C LEU A 226 5.94 10.46 -3.34
N LEU A 227 6.83 9.56 -2.91
CA LEU A 227 8.23 9.89 -2.63
C LEU A 227 8.96 10.54 -3.82
N PRO A 228 8.81 10.07 -5.07
CA PRO A 228 9.54 10.67 -6.18
C PRO A 228 9.25 12.15 -6.42
N VAL A 229 8.04 12.60 -6.05
CA VAL A 229 7.62 14.00 -6.16
C VAL A 229 7.91 14.76 -4.88
N ALA A 230 7.53 14.20 -3.72
CA ALA A 230 7.71 14.85 -2.44
C ALA A 230 9.18 15.04 -2.06
N SER A 231 10.11 14.28 -2.65
CA SER A 231 11.55 14.44 -2.48
C SER A 231 12.19 15.58 -3.29
N ASP A 232 11.41 16.26 -4.13
CA ASP A 232 11.82 17.48 -4.83
C ASP A 232 11.66 18.69 -3.90
N PRO A 233 12.70 19.54 -3.72
CA PRO A 233 12.62 20.69 -2.83
C PRO A 233 11.62 21.76 -3.31
N THR A 234 11.21 21.75 -4.58
CA THR A 234 10.22 22.69 -5.11
C THR A 234 8.79 22.16 -5.01
N CYS A 235 8.58 20.90 -4.60
CA CYS A 235 7.25 20.33 -4.42
C CYS A 235 6.46 21.10 -3.35
N PRO A 236 5.26 21.63 -3.65
CA PRO A 236 4.36 22.15 -2.64
C PRO A 236 4.13 21.10 -1.55
N PHE A 237 4.31 21.50 -0.29
CA PHE A 237 4.18 20.63 0.89
C PHE A 237 5.10 19.40 0.90
N GLY A 238 6.11 19.31 0.03
CA GLY A 238 7.01 18.14 -0.07
C GLY A 238 7.58 17.73 1.28
N ARG A 239 8.16 18.70 2.01
CA ARG A 239 8.68 18.48 3.35
C ARG A 239 7.61 17.99 4.34
N GLU A 240 6.43 18.60 4.36
CA GLU A 240 5.36 18.24 5.29
C GLU A 240 4.85 16.81 5.03
N MET A 241 4.68 16.44 3.75
CA MET A 241 4.33 15.07 3.37
C MET A 241 5.40 14.08 3.86
N ILE A 242 6.69 14.36 3.64
CA ILE A 242 7.78 13.50 4.10
C ILE A 242 7.80 13.39 5.63
N GLU A 243 7.61 14.49 6.37
CA GLU A 243 7.54 14.49 7.84
C GLU A 243 6.35 13.64 8.35
N ARG A 244 5.18 13.72 7.69
CA ARG A 244 4.01 12.87 7.99
C ARG A 244 4.25 11.40 7.68
N MET A 245 5.05 11.07 6.66
CA MET A 245 5.36 9.70 6.25
C MET A 245 6.48 9.04 7.09
N LEU A 246 7.19 9.78 7.93
CA LEU A 246 8.27 9.24 8.77
C LEU A 246 7.85 8.02 9.62
N PRO A 247 6.67 7.98 10.27
CA PRO A 247 6.25 6.80 11.04
C PRO A 247 6.19 5.52 10.20
N MET A 248 5.77 5.62 8.94
CA MET A 248 5.76 4.52 7.97
C MET A 248 7.18 4.12 7.58
N PHE A 249 8.04 5.07 7.21
CA PHE A 249 9.41 4.77 6.79
C PHE A 249 10.20 4.03 7.86
N LEU A 250 10.17 4.54 9.10
CA LEU A 250 10.97 3.97 10.19
C LEU A 250 10.52 2.54 10.55
N ARG A 251 9.24 2.22 10.36
CA ARG A 251 8.67 0.88 10.62
C ARG A 251 8.86 -0.09 9.46
N ALA A 252 8.87 0.44 8.25
CA ALA A 252 9.09 -0.33 7.02
C ALA A 252 10.59 -0.56 6.69
N GLN A 253 11.51 -0.18 7.60
CA GLN A 253 12.95 -0.43 7.41
C GLN A 253 13.29 -1.91 7.60
N TYR A 254 14.02 -2.49 6.65
CA TYR A 254 14.52 -3.85 6.72
C TYR A 254 15.64 -4.01 7.76
N PRO A 255 15.85 -5.24 8.29
CA PRO A 255 16.93 -5.52 9.25
C PRO A 255 18.34 -5.16 8.76
N ASP A 256 18.56 -5.06 7.44
CA ASP A 256 19.84 -4.64 6.86
C ASP A 256 20.07 -3.13 6.92
N GLY A 257 19.06 -2.32 7.21
CA GLY A 257 19.12 -0.86 7.21
C GLY A 257 18.39 -0.20 6.03
N ALA A 258 17.95 -0.95 5.03
CA ALA A 258 17.41 -0.41 3.78
C ALA A 258 15.87 -0.47 3.70
N TRP A 259 15.32 -0.05 2.55
CA TRP A 259 13.91 -0.20 2.14
C TRP A 259 13.79 -0.92 0.77
N GLY A 260 14.78 -1.74 0.42
CA GLY A 260 14.84 -2.40 -0.90
C GLY A 260 14.96 -1.37 -2.03
N GLU A 261 14.18 -1.52 -3.10
CA GLU A 261 14.15 -0.58 -4.23
C GLU A 261 13.72 0.84 -3.83
N ARG A 262 12.98 1.00 -2.74
CA ARG A 262 12.51 2.30 -2.24
C ARG A 262 13.61 3.09 -1.52
N THR A 263 14.75 2.47 -1.24
CA THR A 263 15.84 3.10 -0.48
C THR A 263 16.34 4.37 -1.13
N PHE A 264 16.44 4.40 -2.46
CA PHE A 264 16.84 5.59 -3.20
C PHE A 264 15.91 6.78 -2.92
N ASP A 265 14.60 6.59 -3.07
CA ASP A 265 13.62 7.65 -2.93
C ASP A 265 13.47 8.12 -1.47
N VAL A 266 13.53 7.19 -0.51
CA VAL A 266 13.55 7.53 0.93
C VAL A 266 14.79 8.35 1.26
N MET A 267 15.98 7.90 0.86
CA MET A 267 17.23 8.62 1.11
C MET A 267 17.21 10.02 0.49
N ARG A 268 16.75 10.13 -0.76
CA ARG A 268 16.61 11.41 -1.45
C ARG A 268 15.69 12.35 -0.68
N ALA A 269 14.51 11.89 -0.28
CA ALA A 269 13.57 12.68 0.52
C ALA A 269 14.18 13.17 1.84
N LEU A 270 14.85 12.28 2.59
CA LEU A 270 15.44 12.61 3.88
C LEU A 270 16.60 13.59 3.76
N VAL A 271 17.42 13.49 2.73
CA VAL A 271 18.53 14.43 2.48
C VAL A 271 17.99 15.79 1.99
N THR A 272 17.11 15.80 0.99
CA THR A 272 16.52 17.04 0.43
C THR A 272 15.91 17.90 1.54
N HIS A 273 15.19 17.29 2.47
CA HIS A 273 14.46 18.01 3.53
C HIS A 273 15.24 18.15 4.84
N GLY A 274 16.53 17.77 4.87
CA GLY A 274 17.40 17.93 6.04
C GLY A 274 17.01 17.06 7.24
N LEU A 275 16.38 15.91 6.99
CA LEU A 275 15.90 14.98 8.02
C LEU A 275 16.90 13.86 8.33
N LEU A 276 17.79 13.51 7.37
CA LEU A 276 18.72 12.38 7.54
C LEU A 276 19.60 12.53 8.78
N THR A 277 20.34 13.64 8.92
CA THR A 277 21.25 13.86 10.05
C THR A 277 20.49 13.83 11.38
N ARG A 278 19.33 14.49 11.45
CA ARG A 278 18.49 14.51 12.64
C ARG A 278 18.07 13.10 13.05
N LEU A 279 17.67 12.25 12.10
CA LEU A 279 17.26 10.87 12.39
C LEU A 279 18.44 9.96 12.78
N LEU A 280 19.66 10.22 12.30
CA LEU A 280 20.86 9.47 12.70
C LEU A 280 21.29 9.77 14.15
N GLU A 281 20.95 10.96 14.66
CA GLU A 281 21.30 11.39 16.02
C GLU A 281 20.31 10.89 17.10
N LEU A 282 19.13 10.42 16.68
CA LEU A 282 18.08 9.94 17.58
C LEU A 282 18.31 8.47 17.96
N PRO A 283 17.84 8.03 19.15
CA PRO A 283 17.89 6.62 19.51
C PRO A 283 17.07 5.77 18.53
N PRO A 284 17.44 4.50 18.31
CA PRO A 284 16.76 3.66 17.34
C PRO A 284 15.30 3.42 17.73
N LEU A 285 14.42 3.36 16.73
CA LEU A 285 12.99 3.06 16.93
C LEU A 285 12.83 1.62 17.46
N PRO A 286 12.32 1.41 18.69
CA PRO A 286 12.04 0.08 19.20
C PRO A 286 10.90 -0.61 18.42
N ARG A 287 10.71 -1.92 18.66
CA ARG A 287 9.55 -2.67 18.15
C ARG A 287 8.26 -2.13 18.78
N ASP A 288 7.17 -2.03 18.02
CA ASP A 288 5.88 -1.61 18.57
C ASP A 288 5.20 -2.78 19.30
N TRP A 289 5.59 -4.02 19.00
CA TRP A 289 4.99 -5.23 19.54
C TRP A 289 6.01 -6.10 20.28
N GLN A 290 5.55 -6.73 21.35
CA GLN A 290 6.25 -7.78 22.07
C GLN A 290 5.42 -9.07 22.02
N VAL A 291 6.06 -10.19 21.70
CA VAL A 291 5.48 -11.52 21.90
C VAL A 291 5.56 -11.84 23.39
N VAL A 292 4.42 -11.92 24.06
CA VAL A 292 4.33 -12.20 25.51
C VAL A 292 4.02 -13.67 25.80
N ARG A 293 3.48 -14.39 24.81
CA ARG A 293 3.21 -15.82 24.84
C ARG A 293 3.26 -16.36 23.41
N SER A 294 3.73 -17.58 23.23
CA SER A 294 3.58 -18.33 21.99
C SER A 294 3.13 -19.76 22.26
N VAL A 295 2.42 -20.33 21.30
CA VAL A 295 2.09 -21.77 21.25
C VAL A 295 2.41 -22.30 19.86
N ASP A 296 3.00 -23.48 19.80
CA ASP A 296 3.38 -24.12 18.54
C ASP A 296 2.13 -24.64 17.81
N LEU A 297 2.15 -24.59 16.49
CA LEU A 297 1.13 -25.11 15.60
C LEU A 297 1.65 -26.35 14.86
N PRO A 298 0.75 -27.22 14.37
CA PRO A 298 1.16 -28.28 13.44
C PRO A 298 1.74 -27.67 12.15
N ASP A 299 2.59 -28.44 11.47
CA ASP A 299 3.07 -28.08 10.14
C ASP A 299 1.89 -27.99 9.15
N GLY A 300 1.87 -26.95 8.31
CA GLY A 300 0.83 -26.74 7.30
C GLY A 300 1.04 -25.47 6.49
N ASP A 301 0.15 -25.21 5.54
CA ASP A 301 0.08 -23.93 4.81
C ASP A 301 -0.96 -23.04 5.52
N LEU A 302 -0.55 -22.53 6.70
CA LEU A 302 -1.43 -21.88 7.67
C LEU A 302 -1.69 -20.42 7.31
N HIS A 303 -2.96 -20.04 7.17
CA HIS A 303 -3.40 -18.69 6.86
C HIS A 303 -4.71 -18.36 7.55
N GLY A 304 -4.97 -17.08 7.74
CA GLY A 304 -6.19 -16.60 8.35
C GLY A 304 -6.29 -16.99 9.83
N LEU A 305 -6.76 -16.06 10.64
CA LEU A 305 -6.93 -16.31 12.07
C LEU A 305 -8.20 -15.63 12.53
N THR A 306 -9.05 -16.38 13.22
CA THR A 306 -10.22 -15.82 13.89
C THR A 306 -10.38 -16.43 15.26
N TRP A 307 -11.09 -15.73 16.14
CA TRP A 307 -11.53 -16.24 17.43
C TRP A 307 -13.02 -16.55 17.37
N GLY A 308 -13.41 -17.70 17.91
CA GLY A 308 -14.79 -18.16 17.91
C GLY A 308 -14.96 -19.36 18.81
N ASP A 309 -16.12 -19.47 19.48
CA ASP A 309 -16.48 -20.58 20.39
C ASP A 309 -15.48 -20.88 21.53
N GLY A 310 -14.63 -19.92 21.89
CA GLY A 310 -13.58 -20.10 22.90
C GLY A 310 -12.30 -20.73 22.36
N ARG A 311 -12.12 -20.75 21.03
CA ARG A 311 -10.95 -21.31 20.34
C ARG A 311 -10.41 -20.36 19.29
N LEU A 312 -9.13 -20.54 18.97
CA LEU A 312 -8.49 -19.92 17.82
C LEU A 312 -8.73 -20.83 16.61
N TRP A 313 -9.13 -20.27 15.48
CA TRP A 313 -9.36 -21.01 14.24
C TRP A 313 -8.39 -20.52 13.17
N VAL A 314 -7.64 -21.46 12.57
CA VAL A 314 -6.67 -21.21 11.49
C VAL A 314 -7.02 -22.05 10.27
N CYS A 315 -6.84 -21.51 9.06
CA CYS A 315 -7.02 -22.27 7.82
C CYS A 315 -5.71 -22.93 7.43
N ASP A 316 -5.73 -24.23 7.18
CA ASP A 316 -4.66 -24.97 6.52
C ASP A 316 -5.06 -25.18 5.06
N ARG A 317 -4.51 -24.37 4.16
CA ARG A 317 -4.88 -24.40 2.73
C ARG A 317 -4.40 -25.67 2.05
N ALA A 318 -3.25 -26.20 2.44
CA ALA A 318 -2.69 -27.41 1.86
C ALA A 318 -3.56 -28.63 2.15
N ALA A 319 -4.09 -28.71 3.38
CA ALA A 319 -5.01 -29.78 3.76
C ALA A 319 -6.50 -29.47 3.45
N GLY A 320 -6.84 -28.23 3.10
CA GLY A 320 -8.21 -27.81 2.79
C GLY A 320 -9.14 -27.91 4.00
N GLN A 321 -8.67 -27.49 5.18
CA GLN A 321 -9.38 -27.60 6.45
C GLN A 321 -9.16 -26.37 7.34
N ALA A 322 -10.09 -26.11 8.25
CA ALA A 322 -9.92 -25.20 9.37
C ALA A 322 -9.60 -26.00 10.63
N LEU A 323 -8.61 -25.55 11.39
CA LEU A 323 -8.13 -26.17 12.62
C LEU A 323 -8.55 -25.32 13.81
N ALA A 324 -9.22 -25.93 14.79
CA ALA A 324 -9.52 -25.31 16.07
C ALA A 324 -8.39 -25.58 17.06
N ILE A 325 -7.66 -24.53 17.40
CA ILE A 325 -6.47 -24.54 18.23
C ILE A 325 -6.85 -24.13 19.66
N HIS A 326 -6.43 -24.94 20.63
CA HIS A 326 -6.55 -24.58 22.03
C HIS A 326 -5.54 -23.46 22.34
N PRO A 327 -5.98 -22.31 22.88
CA PRO A 327 -5.11 -21.16 23.08
C PRO A 327 -4.00 -21.41 24.11
N ASP A 328 -4.15 -22.44 24.96
CA ASP A 328 -3.18 -22.65 26.03
C ASP A 328 -1.91 -23.40 25.65
N ASP A 329 -2.05 -24.40 24.78
CA ASP A 329 -0.99 -25.35 24.45
C ASP A 329 -0.81 -25.55 22.95
N GLY A 330 -1.60 -24.88 22.10
CA GLY A 330 -1.51 -25.01 20.65
C GLY A 330 -2.09 -26.32 20.11
N SER A 331 -2.68 -27.16 20.95
CA SER A 331 -3.22 -28.45 20.52
C SER A 331 -4.40 -28.27 19.56
N VAL A 332 -4.41 -29.08 18.50
CA VAL A 332 -5.55 -29.15 17.58
C VAL A 332 -6.66 -29.94 18.26
N THR A 333 -7.71 -29.24 18.68
CA THR A 333 -8.89 -29.84 19.33
C THR A 333 -9.92 -30.30 18.30
N LYS A 334 -9.90 -29.72 17.10
CA LYS A 334 -10.82 -30.04 16.02
C LYS A 334 -10.23 -29.70 14.66
N ALA A 335 -10.64 -30.45 13.64
CA ALA A 335 -10.38 -30.13 12.24
C ALA A 335 -11.69 -30.23 11.47
N VAL A 336 -11.95 -29.24 10.63
CA VAL A 336 -13.20 -29.10 9.86
C VAL A 336 -12.86 -28.96 8.38
N LYS A 337 -13.42 -29.82 7.55
CA LYS A 337 -13.19 -29.76 6.10
C LYS A 337 -13.78 -28.46 5.53
N LEU A 338 -12.99 -27.73 4.76
CA LEU A 338 -13.44 -26.53 4.06
C LEU A 338 -13.96 -26.88 2.65
N PRO A 339 -14.86 -26.05 2.09
CA PRO A 339 -15.22 -26.12 0.69
C PRO A 339 -13.97 -26.08 -0.21
N PRO A 340 -13.94 -26.88 -1.30
CA PRO A 340 -12.78 -26.94 -2.18
C PRO A 340 -12.59 -25.62 -2.93
N GLY A 341 -11.34 -25.18 -3.08
CA GLY A 341 -10.98 -23.94 -3.75
C GLY A 341 -9.85 -23.19 -3.03
N PRO A 342 -9.32 -22.11 -3.62
CA PRO A 342 -8.26 -21.32 -3.00
C PRO A 342 -8.85 -20.45 -1.88
N GLY A 343 -8.77 -20.97 -0.65
CA GLY A 343 -9.10 -20.22 0.55
C GLY A 343 -8.18 -19.04 0.77
N VAL A 344 -8.74 -17.93 1.25
CA VAL A 344 -7.96 -16.72 1.55
C VAL A 344 -7.90 -16.46 3.05
N GLU A 345 -9.05 -16.44 3.74
CA GLU A 345 -9.17 -15.99 5.12
C GLU A 345 -10.29 -16.71 5.88
N LEU A 346 -10.21 -16.67 7.21
CA LEU A 346 -11.28 -17.05 8.14
C LEU A 346 -11.72 -15.84 8.97
N GLY A 347 -13.03 -15.70 9.10
CA GLY A 347 -13.69 -14.89 10.11
C GLY A 347 -14.65 -15.74 10.94
N TRP A 348 -15.33 -15.09 11.88
CA TRP A 348 -16.38 -15.69 12.68
C TRP A 348 -17.66 -14.91 12.48
N TRP A 349 -18.82 -15.55 12.50
CA TRP A 349 -20.12 -14.86 12.49
C TRP A 349 -21.20 -15.72 13.13
N GLU A 350 -21.82 -15.23 14.21
CA GLU A 350 -22.94 -15.90 14.91
C GLU A 350 -22.75 -17.40 15.19
N GLY A 351 -21.54 -17.79 15.61
CA GLY A 351 -21.26 -19.21 15.89
C GLY A 351 -20.87 -20.04 14.66
N LEU A 352 -20.67 -19.41 13.51
CA LEU A 352 -20.24 -20.03 12.26
C LEU A 352 -18.87 -19.49 11.85
N LEU A 353 -18.10 -20.34 11.17
CA LEU A 353 -16.87 -19.92 10.48
C LEU A 353 -17.25 -19.22 9.17
N ALA A 354 -16.78 -18.00 8.98
CA ALA A 354 -16.90 -17.25 7.73
C ALA A 354 -15.64 -17.49 6.89
N TYR A 355 -15.73 -18.32 5.85
CA TYR A 355 -14.60 -18.69 5.01
C TYR A 355 -14.71 -18.05 3.63
N THR A 356 -13.72 -17.23 3.26
CA THR A 356 -13.68 -16.58 1.94
C THR A 356 -12.79 -17.35 0.97
N GLN A 357 -13.32 -17.58 -0.23
CA GLN A 357 -12.56 -18.08 -1.38
C GLN A 357 -12.32 -16.94 -2.37
N GLY A 358 -11.07 -16.82 -2.81
CA GLY A 358 -10.63 -15.81 -3.77
C GLY A 358 -10.45 -16.38 -5.17
N VAL A 359 -10.01 -15.54 -6.10
CA VAL A 359 -9.53 -15.99 -7.41
C VAL A 359 -8.09 -16.50 -7.24
N PRO A 360 -7.74 -17.72 -7.68
CA PRO A 360 -6.35 -18.16 -7.64
C PRO A 360 -5.52 -17.28 -8.59
N GLU A 361 -4.51 -16.59 -8.08
CA GLU A 361 -3.56 -15.90 -8.96
C GLU A 361 -2.72 -16.94 -9.74
N PRO A 362 -2.39 -16.69 -11.03
CA PRO A 362 -2.68 -15.51 -11.86
C PRO A 362 -3.92 -15.67 -12.77
N ALA A 363 -4.89 -16.52 -12.42
CA ALA A 363 -5.98 -16.89 -13.33
C ALA A 363 -6.81 -15.67 -13.78
N PRO A 364 -7.35 -15.68 -15.03
CA PRO A 364 -8.29 -14.68 -15.48
C PRO A 364 -9.42 -14.52 -14.46
N ARG A 365 -9.77 -13.26 -14.16
CA ARG A 365 -10.81 -12.94 -13.18
C ARG A 365 -12.14 -13.53 -13.65
N ASP A 366 -12.51 -14.70 -13.13
CA ASP A 366 -13.89 -15.16 -13.18
C ASP A 366 -14.61 -14.51 -11.98
N PRO A 367 -15.45 -13.50 -12.19
CA PRO A 367 -16.18 -12.85 -11.10
C PRO A 367 -17.06 -13.84 -10.32
N ASN A 368 -17.43 -14.99 -10.91
CA ASN A 368 -18.24 -16.02 -10.26
C ASN A 368 -17.43 -16.95 -9.34
N SER A 369 -16.10 -16.80 -9.29
CA SER A 369 -15.24 -17.67 -8.47
C SER A 369 -15.10 -17.22 -7.02
N GLN A 370 -15.44 -15.97 -6.71
CA GLN A 370 -15.34 -15.43 -5.35
C GLN A 370 -16.58 -15.77 -4.54
N LYS A 371 -16.35 -16.38 -3.38
CA LYS A 371 -17.44 -16.90 -2.54
C LYS A 371 -17.15 -16.68 -1.07
N LEU A 372 -18.22 -16.52 -0.30
CA LEU A 372 -18.21 -16.62 1.15
C LEU A 372 -19.04 -17.84 1.57
N PHE A 373 -18.49 -18.65 2.47
CA PHE A 373 -19.19 -19.76 3.09
C PHE A 373 -19.35 -19.49 4.58
N LEU A 374 -20.55 -19.73 5.11
CA LEU A 374 -20.76 -19.87 6.54
C LEU A 374 -20.80 -21.34 6.89
N ILE A 375 -19.82 -21.79 7.65
CA ILE A 375 -19.56 -23.20 7.93
C ILE A 375 -19.83 -23.45 9.41
N ASP A 376 -20.60 -24.50 9.68
CA ASP A 376 -20.81 -24.98 11.04
C ASP A 376 -19.50 -25.55 11.60
N PRO A 377 -18.92 -24.96 12.65
CA PRO A 377 -17.63 -25.37 13.19
C PRO A 377 -17.70 -26.76 13.84
N GLU A 378 -18.90 -27.25 14.15
CA GLU A 378 -19.06 -28.55 14.78
C GLU A 378 -19.08 -29.70 13.77
N THR A 379 -19.67 -29.47 12.60
CA THR A 379 -19.92 -30.52 11.60
C THR A 379 -19.15 -30.33 10.29
N GLY A 380 -18.66 -29.13 10.02
CA GLY A 380 -18.13 -28.74 8.70
C GLY A 380 -19.18 -28.58 7.61
N ALA A 381 -20.47 -28.63 7.96
CA ALA A 381 -21.53 -28.40 7.01
C ALA A 381 -21.59 -26.91 6.64
N THR A 382 -21.55 -26.61 5.35
CA THR A 382 -21.90 -25.29 4.84
C THR A 382 -23.38 -25.00 5.14
N ARG A 383 -23.63 -23.94 5.91
CA ARG A 383 -24.98 -23.44 6.22
C ARG A 383 -25.45 -22.42 5.20
N HIS A 384 -24.55 -21.55 4.76
CA HIS A 384 -24.82 -20.53 3.75
C HIS A 384 -23.65 -20.41 2.77
N GLU A 385 -23.97 -20.03 1.54
CA GLU A 385 -23.02 -19.71 0.48
C GLU A 385 -23.48 -18.42 -0.19
N PHE A 386 -22.55 -17.47 -0.37
CA PHE A 386 -22.79 -16.20 -1.03
C PHE A 386 -21.82 -16.05 -2.20
N ALA A 387 -22.36 -15.71 -3.37
CA ALA A 387 -21.54 -15.22 -4.47
C ALA A 387 -21.10 -13.78 -4.16
N LEU A 388 -19.84 -13.48 -4.46
CA LEU A 388 -19.22 -12.18 -4.24
C LEU A 388 -18.78 -11.52 -5.56
N ASP A 389 -19.53 -11.76 -6.64
CA ASP A 389 -19.28 -11.22 -7.98
C ASP A 389 -19.42 -9.69 -8.06
N TRP A 390 -19.96 -9.08 -7.01
CA TRP A 390 -20.07 -7.64 -6.82
C TRP A 390 -18.84 -7.01 -6.14
N ILE A 391 -17.95 -7.81 -5.54
CA ILE A 391 -16.65 -7.36 -5.04
C ILE A 391 -15.59 -7.64 -6.11
N PRO A 392 -14.84 -6.62 -6.58
CA PRO A 392 -13.81 -6.84 -7.60
C PRO A 392 -12.76 -7.86 -7.19
N ARG A 393 -12.30 -7.82 -5.92
CA ARG A 393 -11.36 -8.78 -5.35
C ARG A 393 -11.54 -8.89 -3.84
N ILE A 394 -12.02 -10.01 -3.30
CA ILE A 394 -12.05 -10.24 -1.85
C ILE A 394 -10.75 -10.89 -1.35
N THR A 395 -10.24 -10.41 -0.22
CA THR A 395 -9.16 -11.11 0.51
C THR A 395 -9.41 -11.40 1.96
N SER A 396 -10.46 -10.86 2.58
CA SER A 396 -10.80 -11.20 3.96
C SER A 396 -12.27 -10.96 4.28
N ALA A 397 -12.75 -11.66 5.31
CA ALA A 397 -14.04 -11.43 5.95
C ALA A 397 -13.87 -11.50 7.47
N THR A 398 -14.45 -10.56 8.20
CA THR A 398 -14.46 -10.57 9.66
C THR A 398 -15.78 -10.04 10.21
N GLN A 399 -16.25 -10.53 11.36
CA GLN A 399 -17.42 -9.95 12.01
C GLN A 399 -16.99 -8.74 12.83
N MET A 400 -17.80 -7.70 12.75
CA MET A 400 -17.80 -6.64 13.74
C MET A 400 -19.12 -6.61 14.48
N HIS A 401 -19.02 -6.33 15.77
CA HIS A 401 -20.16 -5.88 16.54
C HIS A 401 -20.15 -4.35 16.53
N ASP A 402 -20.97 -3.76 15.66
CA ASP A 402 -21.10 -2.32 15.54
C ASP A 402 -22.46 -1.87 16.10
N ALA A 403 -22.48 -0.84 16.95
CA ALA A 403 -23.71 -0.27 17.51
C ALA A 403 -24.61 0.40 16.45
N GLN A 404 -24.02 0.87 15.35
CA GLN A 404 -24.67 1.55 14.22
C GLN A 404 -24.98 0.59 13.06
N TYR A 405 -24.13 -0.41 12.79
CA TYR A 405 -24.28 -1.30 11.63
C TYR A 405 -24.71 -2.75 11.95
N GLY A 406 -24.80 -3.11 13.24
CA GLY A 406 -25.28 -4.41 13.72
C GLY A 406 -24.29 -5.56 13.49
N ASP A 407 -24.76 -6.80 13.65
CA ASP A 407 -23.96 -8.03 13.46
C ASP A 407 -23.76 -8.36 11.95
N LYS A 408 -22.99 -7.52 11.25
CA LYS A 408 -22.62 -7.74 9.84
C LYS A 408 -21.20 -8.26 9.70
N LEU A 409 -20.93 -8.88 8.56
CA LEU A 409 -19.59 -9.21 8.12
C LEU A 409 -18.97 -8.03 7.35
N TRP A 410 -17.76 -7.66 7.74
CA TRP A 410 -16.88 -6.76 7.02
C TRP A 410 -16.05 -7.59 6.05
N LEU A 411 -16.18 -7.28 4.77
CA LEU A 411 -15.40 -7.86 3.69
C LEU A 411 -14.41 -6.80 3.19
N CYS A 412 -13.26 -7.23 2.69
CA CYS A 412 -12.23 -6.29 2.25
C CYS A 412 -11.76 -6.60 0.82
N ASP A 413 -11.63 -5.54 0.03
CA ASP A 413 -10.94 -5.56 -1.25
C ASP A 413 -9.57 -4.87 -1.16
N PRO A 414 -8.45 -5.62 -1.31
CA PRO A 414 -7.12 -5.04 -1.19
C PRO A 414 -6.70 -4.26 -2.44
N GLY A 415 -7.32 -4.53 -3.58
CA GLY A 415 -7.04 -3.86 -4.84
C GLY A 415 -7.66 -2.47 -4.87
N GLU A 416 -8.85 -2.34 -4.28
CA GLU A 416 -9.55 -1.05 -4.17
C GLU A 416 -9.36 -0.39 -2.81
N GLY A 417 -8.80 -1.06 -1.80
CA GLY A 417 -8.71 -0.52 -0.45
C GLY A 417 -10.07 -0.18 0.15
N ILE A 418 -11.13 -0.83 -0.33
CA ILE A 418 -12.53 -0.60 0.05
C ILE A 418 -12.96 -1.73 0.97
N THR A 419 -13.74 -1.38 2.00
CA THR A 419 -14.46 -2.38 2.79
C THR A 419 -15.92 -2.47 2.33
N TYR A 420 -16.53 -3.63 2.56
CA TYR A 420 -17.93 -3.88 2.26
C TYR A 420 -18.61 -4.50 3.46
N TYR A 421 -19.91 -4.30 3.56
CA TYR A 421 -20.75 -4.98 4.52
C TYR A 421 -21.57 -6.05 3.83
N LEU A 422 -21.70 -7.20 4.49
CA LEU A 422 -22.65 -8.23 4.15
C LEU A 422 -23.45 -8.60 5.39
N ASP A 423 -24.78 -8.53 5.31
CA ASP A 423 -25.67 -9.15 6.28
C ASP A 423 -25.96 -10.60 5.84
N PRO A 424 -25.39 -11.61 6.51
CA PRO A 424 -25.55 -12.99 6.07
C PRO A 424 -26.96 -13.53 6.26
N ARG A 425 -27.83 -12.86 7.04
CA ARG A 425 -29.22 -13.29 7.23
C ARG A 425 -30.07 -13.02 5.99
N THR A 426 -29.75 -11.95 5.27
CA THR A 426 -30.53 -11.44 4.14
C THR A 426 -29.77 -11.50 2.81
N GLY A 427 -28.44 -11.62 2.85
CA GLY A 427 -27.55 -11.44 1.70
C GLY A 427 -27.43 -9.99 1.24
N ALA A 428 -28.05 -9.05 1.96
CA ALA A 428 -27.94 -7.62 1.66
C ALA A 428 -26.51 -7.16 1.90
N HIS A 429 -25.97 -6.40 0.95
CA HIS A 429 -24.63 -5.86 1.03
C HIS A 429 -24.63 -4.37 0.72
N ASP A 430 -23.62 -3.67 1.24
CA ASP A 430 -23.39 -2.25 1.03
C ASP A 430 -21.89 -1.95 1.08
N TYR A 431 -21.51 -0.73 0.71
CA TYR A 431 -20.17 -0.24 0.98
C TYR A 431 -19.96 -0.08 2.48
N GLY A 432 -18.83 -0.60 2.94
CA GLY A 432 -18.29 -0.28 4.24
C GLY A 432 -17.50 1.03 4.17
N PRO A 433 -17.05 1.53 5.32
CA PRO A 433 -16.27 2.74 5.39
C PRO A 433 -14.86 2.53 4.85
N ASP A 434 -14.28 3.62 4.36
CA ASP A 434 -12.85 3.71 4.13
C ASP A 434 -12.11 3.45 5.44
N VAL A 435 -11.01 2.71 5.41
CA VAL A 435 -10.13 2.59 6.58
C VAL A 435 -8.98 3.59 6.53
N ALA A 436 -8.24 3.75 7.62
CA ALA A 436 -7.16 4.74 7.74
C ALA A 436 -5.87 4.36 6.99
N ASP A 437 -5.84 3.25 6.25
CA ASP A 437 -4.66 2.78 5.50
C ASP A 437 -5.01 2.47 4.03
N ALA A 438 -3.99 2.49 3.18
CA ALA A 438 -4.08 2.06 1.80
C ALA A 438 -4.01 0.53 1.70
N ASN A 439 -4.59 -0.02 0.64
CA ASN A 439 -4.28 -1.39 0.18
C ASN A 439 -4.49 -2.45 1.26
N ILE A 440 -5.63 -2.39 1.92
CA ILE A 440 -5.99 -3.26 3.04
C ILE A 440 -5.92 -4.72 2.62
N LYS A 441 -4.90 -5.46 3.07
CA LYS A 441 -4.79 -6.89 2.73
C LYS A 441 -5.82 -7.71 3.51
N ARG A 442 -5.95 -7.41 4.80
CA ARG A 442 -6.79 -8.16 5.74
C ARG A 442 -7.38 -7.22 6.79
N VAL A 443 -8.61 -7.50 7.20
CA VAL A 443 -9.31 -6.86 8.32
C VAL A 443 -9.54 -7.85 9.44
N PHE A 444 -9.39 -7.38 10.67
CA PHE A 444 -9.47 -8.20 11.88
C PHE A 444 -10.26 -7.48 12.96
N PRO A 445 -11.05 -8.22 13.75
CA PRO A 445 -11.85 -7.60 14.79
C PRO A 445 -10.94 -7.14 15.94
N ALA A 446 -11.32 -6.03 16.58
CA ALA A 446 -10.69 -5.54 17.79
C ALA A 446 -11.77 -5.22 18.84
N ASP A 447 -11.34 -4.93 20.07
CA ASP A 447 -12.21 -4.40 21.13
C ASP A 447 -12.94 -3.10 20.75
N GLN A 448 -12.28 -2.25 19.95
CA GLN A 448 -12.80 -0.97 19.46
C GLN A 448 -12.34 -0.77 18.00
N GLY A 449 -13.22 -0.99 17.03
CA GLY A 449 -12.89 -0.85 15.61
C GLY A 449 -12.20 -2.09 15.02
N VAL A 450 -11.32 -1.88 14.04
CA VAL A 450 -10.67 -2.96 13.28
C VAL A 450 -9.18 -2.77 13.16
N TRP A 451 -8.45 -3.86 13.37
CA TRP A 451 -7.07 -3.94 12.90
C TRP A 451 -7.06 -4.29 11.43
N HIS A 452 -6.11 -3.74 10.70
CA HIS A 452 -5.82 -4.13 9.34
C HIS A 452 -4.34 -4.05 9.03
N ALA A 453 -3.93 -4.86 8.07
CA ALA A 453 -2.57 -4.89 7.56
C ALA A 453 -2.58 -4.40 6.11
N GLY A 454 -1.88 -3.29 5.82
CA GLY A 454 -1.70 -2.80 4.47
C GLY A 454 -0.75 -3.69 3.67
N TRP A 455 -1.05 -3.93 2.39
CA TRP A 455 -0.19 -4.69 1.49
C TRP A 455 1.18 -4.01 1.31
N ASN A 456 1.20 -2.67 1.23
CA ASN A 456 2.39 -1.92 0.85
C ASN A 456 3.12 -1.22 2.00
N ASN A 457 2.50 -1.14 3.18
CA ASN A 457 2.92 -0.19 4.22
C ASN A 457 3.63 -0.84 5.41
N ALA A 458 3.74 -2.17 5.44
CA ALA A 458 4.46 -2.94 6.48
C ALA A 458 4.06 -2.55 7.91
N MET A 459 2.78 -2.25 8.11
CA MET A 459 2.22 -1.75 9.37
C MET A 459 0.91 -2.47 9.68
N LEU A 460 0.65 -2.59 10.98
CA LEU A 460 -0.68 -2.83 11.51
C LEU A 460 -1.31 -1.49 11.84
N VAL A 461 -2.48 -1.23 11.29
CA VAL A 461 -3.24 0.00 11.50
C VAL A 461 -4.57 -0.37 12.14
N LYS A 462 -4.97 0.37 13.18
CA LYS A 462 -6.27 0.24 13.80
C LYS A 462 -7.13 1.41 13.35
N SER A 463 -8.26 1.10 12.75
CA SER A 463 -9.31 2.04 12.40
C SER A 463 -10.46 1.95 13.38
N ASP A 464 -11.24 3.02 13.55
CA ASP A 464 -12.48 2.91 14.31
C ASP A 464 -13.57 2.16 13.53
N GLU A 465 -14.72 1.96 14.18
CA GLU A 465 -15.88 1.27 13.61
C GLU A 465 -16.47 1.98 12.39
N ASN A 466 -16.24 3.29 12.25
CA ASN A 466 -16.58 4.03 11.05
C ASN A 466 -15.45 4.02 10.01
N GLY A 467 -14.40 3.23 10.21
CA GLY A 467 -13.26 3.03 9.32
C GLY A 467 -12.28 4.20 9.21
N TRP A 468 -12.77 5.42 9.00
CA TRP A 468 -11.93 6.53 8.49
C TRP A 468 -10.97 7.10 9.53
N ARG A 469 -11.21 6.86 10.83
CA ARG A 469 -10.38 7.44 11.89
C ARG A 469 -9.30 6.47 12.35
N LEU A 470 -8.05 6.92 12.30
CA LEU A 470 -6.90 6.22 12.86
C LEU A 470 -7.00 6.15 14.40
N LEU A 471 -7.11 4.93 14.93
CA LEU A 471 -7.14 4.65 16.36
C LEU A 471 -5.76 4.38 16.96
N ASP A 472 -4.97 3.55 16.29
CA ASP A 472 -3.64 3.12 16.69
C ASP A 472 -2.87 2.61 15.46
N TYR A 473 -1.55 2.46 15.55
CA TYR A 473 -0.75 1.83 14.52
C TYR A 473 0.60 1.33 15.06
N GLY A 474 1.21 0.35 14.41
CA GLY A 474 2.55 -0.15 14.72
C GLY A 474 3.17 -0.87 13.53
N ASP A 475 4.43 -1.30 13.67
CA ASP A 475 5.06 -2.20 12.71
C ASP A 475 4.35 -3.55 12.65
N MET A 476 4.73 -4.39 11.70
CA MET A 476 4.28 -5.79 11.71
C MET A 476 4.95 -6.55 12.88
N PRO A 477 4.23 -7.47 13.54
CA PRO A 477 4.72 -8.15 14.74
C PRO A 477 5.88 -9.13 14.47
N PHE A 478 5.99 -9.65 13.25
CA PHE A 478 7.03 -10.61 12.85
C PHE A 478 7.84 -10.06 11.69
N GLU A 479 9.07 -10.55 11.52
CA GLU A 479 9.91 -10.21 10.37
C GLU A 479 9.46 -10.95 9.11
N GLY A 480 9.50 -10.27 7.96
CA GLY A 480 9.06 -10.76 6.65
C GLY A 480 10.24 -11.01 5.71
N PRO A 481 10.03 -11.79 4.63
CA PRO A 481 10.99 -11.85 3.53
C PRO A 481 11.15 -10.47 2.86
N LYS A 482 12.29 -10.23 2.20
CA LYS A 482 12.60 -8.94 1.56
C LYS A 482 11.97 -8.77 0.17
N ASP A 483 11.15 -9.70 -0.29
CA ASP A 483 10.75 -9.79 -1.69
C ASP A 483 9.53 -8.92 -2.05
N TYR A 484 9.76 -8.01 -3.00
CA TYR A 484 8.88 -6.91 -3.38
C TYR A 484 7.49 -7.32 -3.92
N PHE A 485 7.38 -8.49 -4.56
CA PHE A 485 6.13 -8.90 -5.23
C PHE A 485 5.27 -9.86 -4.41
N SER A 486 5.86 -10.63 -3.51
CA SER A 486 5.11 -11.55 -2.65
C SER A 486 4.58 -10.81 -1.42
N HIS A 487 5.43 -9.99 -0.78
CA HIS A 487 5.16 -9.32 0.49
C HIS A 487 6.06 -8.07 0.65
N PRO A 488 5.71 -6.91 0.09
CA PRO A 488 6.56 -5.71 0.15
C PRO A 488 6.59 -5.13 1.58
N GLY A 489 7.48 -5.65 2.41
CA GLY A 489 7.75 -5.08 3.73
C GLY A 489 8.61 -5.96 4.63
N PRO A 490 9.35 -5.37 5.61
CA PRO A 490 10.19 -6.09 6.56
C PRO A 490 9.44 -6.98 7.54
N GLY A 491 8.14 -7.17 7.35
CA GLY A 491 7.31 -7.82 8.34
C GLY A 491 6.09 -8.55 7.80
N TYR A 492 5.62 -9.48 8.62
CA TYR A 492 4.64 -10.47 8.25
C TYR A 492 3.62 -10.66 9.37
N CYS A 493 2.36 -10.91 9.01
CA CYS A 493 1.31 -11.30 9.94
C CYS A 493 0.21 -11.99 9.15
N ASP A 494 0.03 -13.28 9.37
CA ASP A 494 -0.80 -14.10 8.50
C ASP A 494 -2.28 -14.15 8.89
N GLY A 495 -2.58 -13.61 10.05
CA GLY A 495 -3.90 -13.50 10.63
C GLY A 495 -3.79 -12.85 12.00
N LEU A 496 -4.80 -12.07 12.38
CA LEU A 496 -4.98 -11.57 13.75
C LEU A 496 -6.33 -12.02 14.29
N ALA A 497 -6.39 -12.32 15.58
CA ALA A 497 -7.65 -12.54 16.27
C ALA A 497 -7.66 -11.83 17.62
N TRP A 498 -8.84 -11.36 18.01
CA TRP A 498 -9.09 -10.80 19.32
C TRP A 498 -9.96 -11.76 20.13
N ASP A 499 -9.46 -12.27 21.25
CA ASP A 499 -10.19 -13.24 22.08
C ASP A 499 -11.13 -12.60 23.12
N GLY A 500 -11.18 -11.26 23.15
CA GLY A 500 -11.87 -10.47 24.18
C GLY A 500 -10.92 -9.86 25.21
N GLU A 501 -9.70 -10.38 25.34
CA GLU A 501 -8.68 -9.95 26.31
C GLU A 501 -7.32 -9.68 25.64
N ARG A 502 -6.97 -10.46 24.62
CA ARG A 502 -5.63 -10.55 24.02
C ARG A 502 -5.71 -10.51 22.50
N LEU A 503 -4.70 -9.85 21.91
CA LEU A 503 -4.47 -9.84 20.48
C LEU A 503 -3.54 -10.98 20.12
N TRP A 504 -4.03 -11.90 19.31
CA TRP A 504 -3.30 -13.03 18.77
C TRP A 504 -2.85 -12.70 17.35
N ALA A 505 -1.65 -13.15 17.00
CA ALA A 505 -1.06 -13.04 15.68
C ALA A 505 -0.52 -14.39 15.21
N LEU A 506 -0.81 -14.74 13.96
CA LEU A 506 -0.32 -15.95 13.31
C LEU A 506 1.05 -15.68 12.66
N ASP A 507 2.06 -16.36 13.18
CA ASP A 507 3.40 -16.44 12.59
C ASP A 507 3.51 -17.77 11.82
N ALA A 508 2.93 -17.79 10.62
CA ALA A 508 2.87 -19.00 9.80
C ALA A 508 4.26 -19.48 9.34
N ARG A 509 5.27 -18.60 9.36
CA ARG A 509 6.65 -18.97 8.99
C ARG A 509 7.29 -19.88 10.02
N GLU A 510 7.03 -19.57 11.29
CA GLU A 510 7.55 -20.31 12.43
C GLU A 510 6.51 -21.29 13.00
N ASN A 511 5.41 -21.55 12.28
CA ASN A 511 4.30 -22.41 12.69
C ASN A 511 3.88 -22.18 14.15
N ARG A 512 3.51 -20.94 14.51
CA ARG A 512 3.09 -20.62 15.87
C ARG A 512 2.03 -19.53 15.94
N LEU A 513 1.21 -19.56 17.00
CA LEU A 513 0.36 -18.43 17.40
C LEU A 513 1.05 -17.67 18.52
N CYS A 514 1.06 -16.35 18.40
CA CYS A 514 1.67 -15.47 19.39
C CYS A 514 0.62 -14.53 19.96
N VAL A 515 0.59 -14.40 21.29
CA VAL A 515 -0.05 -13.25 21.92
C VAL A 515 0.91 -12.08 21.79
N ILE A 516 0.46 -11.02 21.14
CA ILE A 516 1.23 -9.79 20.96
C ILE A 516 0.65 -8.69 21.84
N GLN A 517 1.54 -7.92 22.45
CA GLN A 517 1.20 -6.75 23.24
C GLN A 517 1.96 -5.54 22.74
N LYS A 518 1.32 -4.38 22.77
CA LYS A 518 2.00 -3.11 22.48
C LYS A 518 3.13 -2.89 23.49
N SER A 519 4.34 -2.64 22.99
CA SER A 519 5.48 -2.25 23.82
C SER A 519 5.23 -0.91 24.50
N ASP A 520 5.91 -0.61 25.59
CA ASP A 520 5.74 0.67 26.29
C ASP A 520 6.07 1.87 25.37
N SER A 521 7.05 1.71 24.48
CA SER A 521 7.34 2.68 23.42
C SER A 521 6.20 2.83 22.42
N GLY A 522 5.52 1.74 22.06
CA GLY A 522 4.37 1.77 21.18
C GLY A 522 3.16 2.44 21.84
N LYS A 523 2.93 2.21 23.14
CA LYS A 523 1.83 2.84 23.90
C LYS A 523 1.92 4.36 23.93
N MET A 524 3.13 4.92 24.06
CA MET A 524 3.31 6.38 24.05
C MET A 524 2.78 7.04 22.77
N VAL A 525 2.85 6.34 21.63
CA VAL A 525 2.30 6.84 20.36
C VAL A 525 0.77 6.83 20.41
N SER A 526 0.18 5.73 20.86
CA SER A 526 -1.28 5.57 21.00
C SER A 526 -1.89 6.56 22.00
N GLU A 527 -1.22 6.82 23.11
CA GLU A 527 -1.65 7.80 24.12
C GLU A 527 -1.60 9.23 23.59
N SER A 528 -0.59 9.57 22.79
CA SER A 528 -0.51 10.88 22.12
C SER A 528 -1.65 11.07 21.12
N LEU A 529 -2.04 10.01 20.39
CA LEU A 529 -3.20 10.04 19.50
C LEU A 529 -4.49 10.27 20.29
N ALA A 530 -4.64 9.59 21.43
CA ALA A 530 -5.81 9.74 22.30
C ALA A 530 -5.91 11.15 22.91
N ALA A 531 -4.79 11.74 23.34
CA ALA A 531 -4.76 13.05 23.99
C ALA A 531 -5.06 14.25 23.06
N ARG A 532 -4.92 14.06 21.73
CA ARG A 532 -5.26 15.07 20.71
C ARG A 532 -6.76 15.06 20.34
N ARG A 533 -7.51 14.06 20.82
CA ARG A 533 -8.96 13.96 20.69
C ARG A 533 -9.64 14.70 21.83
#